data_AF-A0A974P498-F1
#
_entry.id   AF-A0A974P498-F1
#
_cell.length_a   1.000
_cell.length_b   1.000
_cell.length_c   1.000
_cell.angle_alpha   90.00
_cell.angle_beta   90.00
_cell.angle_gamma   90.00
#
_symmetry.space_group_name_H-M   'P 1'
#
loop_
_entity.id
_entity.type
_entity.pdbx_description
1 polymer ?
#
loop_
_entity_poly.entity_id
_entity_poly.type
_entity_poly.pdbx_seq_one_letter_code
_entity_poly.pdbx_strand_id
1 'polypeptide(L)'
;MLSAAKEDADLYNRGKRAAEAHNLDVNLASSVLAMDLGAIEQTLRINLDLEAITPALEGFAITMPATGRIIVYLDALELDAIPDEAIIAVDNERAGYAALPFSNIQEMHISNVCSISLRIGTEVLSVVGGEAVEVVTRVHLPGRTGEYEQHPVLYVRLPHAALSRMDLTRLEPVSCITALGGRLDWDGSRGFAPIRIDDLRLTDPTAAEASRKVA
;
A
#
# COMPACT_ATOMS: atom_id res chain seq x y z
N MET A 1 -34.58 -29.83 5.07
CA MET A 1 -33.45 -30.70 4.66
C MET A 1 -32.49 -29.99 3.71
N LEU A 2 -32.96 -29.29 2.67
CA LEU A 2 -32.08 -28.54 1.74
C LEU A 2 -31.24 -27.43 2.40
N SER A 3 -31.77 -26.71 3.40
CA SER A 3 -30.99 -25.68 4.15
C SER A 3 -29.82 -26.27 4.92
N ALA A 4 -30.06 -27.36 5.66
CA ALA A 4 -29.03 -28.03 6.45
C ALA A 4 -27.90 -28.61 5.58
N ALA A 5 -28.23 -29.16 4.40
CA ALA A 5 -27.23 -29.65 3.45
C ALA A 5 -26.40 -28.52 2.83
N LYS A 6 -27.01 -27.34 2.60
CA LYS A 6 -26.29 -26.16 2.11
C LYS A 6 -25.35 -25.59 3.17
N GLU A 7 -25.82 -25.45 4.40
CA GLU A 7 -25.01 -24.97 5.53
C GLU A 7 -23.81 -25.88 5.81
N ASP A 8 -24.00 -27.20 5.74
CA ASP A 8 -22.93 -28.19 5.90
C ASP A 8 -21.90 -28.11 4.75
N ALA A 9 -22.37 -27.97 3.51
CA ALA A 9 -21.49 -27.75 2.36
C ALA A 9 -20.69 -26.44 2.47
N ASP A 10 -21.30 -25.36 2.96
CA ASP A 10 -20.63 -24.08 3.18
C ASP A 10 -19.60 -24.16 4.33
N LEU A 11 -19.89 -24.92 5.39
CA LEU A 11 -18.92 -25.20 6.46
C LEU A 11 -17.74 -26.04 5.96
N TYR A 12 -18.00 -27.12 5.22
CA TYR A 12 -16.97 -27.95 4.63
C TYR A 12 -16.07 -27.15 3.68
N ASN A 13 -16.67 -26.35 2.79
CA ASN A 13 -15.92 -25.52 1.84
C ASN A 13 -15.03 -24.49 2.55
N ARG A 14 -15.53 -23.87 3.63
CA ARG A 14 -14.72 -22.96 4.46
C ARG A 14 -13.56 -23.70 5.13
N GLY A 15 -13.83 -24.85 5.75
CA GLY A 15 -12.80 -25.66 6.40
C GLY A 15 -11.73 -26.15 5.42
N LYS A 16 -12.15 -26.59 4.22
CA LYS A 16 -11.26 -27.02 3.16
C LYS A 16 -10.35 -25.88 2.69
N ARG A 17 -10.90 -24.70 2.40
CA ARG A 17 -10.12 -23.51 2.01
C ARG A 17 -9.12 -23.11 3.10
N ALA A 18 -9.53 -23.13 4.36
CA ALA A 18 -8.64 -22.82 5.48
C ALA A 18 -7.49 -23.82 5.61
N ALA A 19 -7.75 -25.12 5.43
CA ALA A 19 -6.72 -26.15 5.45
C ALA A 19 -5.77 -26.05 4.24
N GLU A 20 -6.30 -25.76 3.05
CA GLU A 20 -5.50 -25.55 1.84
C GLU A 20 -4.57 -24.33 1.98
N ALA A 21 -5.07 -23.21 2.51
CA ALA A 21 -4.28 -22.03 2.81
C ALA A 21 -3.17 -22.34 3.82
N HIS A 22 -3.50 -23.00 4.94
CA HIS A 22 -2.51 -23.37 5.95
C HIS A 22 -1.41 -24.29 5.40
N ASN A 23 -1.77 -25.30 4.60
CA ASN A 23 -0.79 -26.19 3.99
C ASN A 23 0.12 -25.43 3.01
N LEU A 24 -0.44 -24.46 2.27
CA LEU A 24 0.32 -23.62 1.37
C LEU A 24 1.31 -22.73 2.14
N ASP A 25 0.88 -22.11 3.24
CA ASP A 25 1.76 -21.31 4.10
C ASP A 25 2.91 -22.15 4.67
N VAL A 26 2.63 -23.36 5.19
CA VAL A 26 3.66 -24.28 5.70
C VAL A 26 4.67 -24.66 4.61
N ASN A 27 4.20 -24.89 3.38
CA ASN A 27 5.06 -25.22 2.24
C ASN A 27 5.92 -24.03 1.79
N LEU A 28 5.42 -22.79 1.93
CA LEU A 28 6.14 -21.58 1.54
C LEU A 28 7.09 -21.07 2.63
N ALA A 29 6.83 -21.40 3.90
CA ALA A 29 7.57 -20.84 5.04
C ALA A 29 9.09 -21.01 4.95
N SER A 30 9.59 -22.17 4.53
CA SER A 30 11.03 -22.42 4.38
C SER A 30 11.65 -21.56 3.26
N SER A 31 10.93 -21.37 2.16
CA SER A 31 11.35 -20.51 1.04
C SER A 31 11.33 -19.03 1.42
N VAL A 32 10.32 -18.58 2.18
CA VAL A 32 10.26 -17.22 2.73
C VAL A 32 11.45 -16.96 3.66
N LEU A 33 11.77 -17.90 4.56
CA LEU A 33 12.95 -17.82 5.42
C LEU A 33 14.27 -17.80 4.63
N ALA A 34 14.30 -18.43 3.46
CA ALA A 34 15.42 -18.38 2.53
C ALA A 34 15.45 -17.09 1.68
N MET A 35 14.54 -16.14 1.94
CA MET A 35 14.36 -14.90 1.18
C MET A 35 14.07 -15.14 -0.31
N ASP A 36 13.37 -16.22 -0.65
CA ASP A 36 12.89 -16.44 -2.02
C ASP A 36 11.77 -15.44 -2.36
N LEU A 37 12.03 -14.57 -3.33
CA LEU A 37 11.10 -13.49 -3.70
C LEU A 37 9.76 -14.04 -4.22
N GLY A 38 9.78 -15.14 -4.98
CA GLY A 38 8.55 -15.76 -5.49
C GLY A 38 7.65 -16.28 -4.36
N ALA A 39 8.24 -16.92 -3.35
CA ALA A 39 7.52 -17.35 -2.17
C ALA A 39 6.96 -16.16 -1.36
N ILE A 40 7.73 -15.09 -1.20
CA ILE A 40 7.27 -13.87 -0.51
C ILE A 40 6.06 -13.25 -1.24
N GLU A 41 6.15 -13.08 -2.56
CA GLU A 41 5.04 -12.57 -3.37
C GLU A 41 3.81 -13.47 -3.28
N GLN A 42 4.00 -14.79 -3.31
CA GLN A 42 2.91 -15.74 -3.18
C GLN A 42 2.25 -15.69 -1.80
N THR A 43 3.03 -15.63 -0.73
CA THR A 43 2.52 -15.48 0.65
C THR A 43 1.73 -14.18 0.81
N LEU A 44 2.22 -13.07 0.25
CA LEU A 44 1.50 -11.80 0.26
C LEU A 44 0.19 -11.87 -0.51
N ARG A 45 0.15 -12.50 -1.68
CA ARG A 45 -1.11 -12.68 -2.44
C ARG A 45 -2.17 -13.48 -1.68
N ILE A 46 -1.75 -14.40 -0.81
CA ILE A 46 -2.67 -15.23 -0.02
C ILE A 46 -3.18 -14.49 1.21
N ASN A 47 -2.30 -13.73 1.87
CA ASN A 47 -2.55 -13.19 3.22
C ASN A 47 -2.91 -11.70 3.24
N LEU A 48 -2.57 -10.95 2.18
CA LEU A 48 -2.90 -9.53 2.08
C LEU A 48 -4.37 -9.38 1.69
N ASP A 49 -5.11 -8.59 2.47
CA ASP A 49 -6.50 -8.24 2.18
C ASP A 49 -6.57 -7.22 1.04
N LEU A 50 -6.39 -7.71 -0.19
CA LEU A 50 -6.42 -6.90 -1.40
C LEU A 50 -7.77 -6.19 -1.56
N GLU A 51 -8.89 -6.83 -1.17
CA GLU A 51 -10.22 -6.21 -1.27
C GLU A 51 -10.31 -4.93 -0.42
N ALA A 52 -9.72 -4.93 0.78
CA ALA A 52 -9.67 -3.74 1.63
C ALA A 52 -8.67 -2.67 1.14
N ILE A 53 -7.69 -3.04 0.32
CA ILE A 53 -6.54 -2.19 -0.05
C ILE A 53 -6.72 -1.55 -1.44
N THR A 54 -7.24 -2.30 -2.41
CA THR A 54 -7.38 -1.85 -3.81
C THR A 54 -8.16 -0.52 -3.96
N PRO A 55 -9.19 -0.20 -3.14
CA PRO A 55 -9.83 1.12 -3.23
C PRO A 55 -8.91 2.30 -2.92
N ALA A 56 -7.75 2.06 -2.30
CA ALA A 56 -6.80 3.08 -1.84
C ALA A 56 -5.42 2.98 -2.52
N LEU A 57 -5.25 2.10 -3.51
CA LEU A 57 -3.96 1.78 -4.14
C LEU A 57 -4.17 1.36 -5.60
N GLU A 58 -3.38 1.90 -6.53
CA GLU A 58 -3.44 1.50 -7.94
C GLU A 58 -2.64 0.22 -8.23
N GLY A 59 -1.55 0.01 -7.49
CA GLY A 59 -0.75 -1.21 -7.62
C GLY A 59 0.48 -1.20 -6.71
N PHE A 60 1.11 -2.37 -6.59
CA PHE A 60 2.42 -2.46 -5.95
C PHE A 60 3.27 -3.60 -6.52
N ALA A 61 4.59 -3.47 -6.33
CA ALA A 61 5.58 -4.48 -6.66
C ALA A 61 6.65 -4.55 -5.58
N ILE A 62 7.35 -5.68 -5.53
CA ILE A 62 8.43 -5.91 -4.57
C ILE A 62 9.67 -6.34 -5.34
N THR A 63 10.82 -5.84 -4.90
CA THR A 63 12.12 -6.25 -5.45
C THR A 63 13.09 -6.50 -4.31
N MET A 64 14.10 -7.33 -4.59
CA MET A 64 15.18 -7.62 -3.65
C MET A 64 16.53 -7.45 -4.36
N PRO A 65 17.06 -6.22 -4.50
CA PRO A 65 18.32 -5.97 -5.21
C PRO A 65 19.54 -6.61 -4.54
N ALA A 66 19.44 -6.94 -3.25
CA ALA A 66 20.44 -7.68 -2.50
C ALA A 66 19.72 -8.52 -1.44
N THR A 67 20.28 -9.68 -1.08
CA THR A 67 19.71 -10.56 -0.05
C THR A 67 19.42 -9.78 1.24
N GLY A 68 18.17 -9.86 1.71
CA GLY A 68 17.74 -9.16 2.93
C GLY A 68 17.38 -7.68 2.75
N ARG A 69 17.59 -7.08 1.57
CA ARG A 69 17.16 -5.72 1.25
C ARG A 69 15.92 -5.75 0.38
N ILE A 70 14.76 -5.56 0.99
CA ILE A 70 13.46 -5.53 0.32
C ILE A 70 13.06 -4.09 0.02
N ILE A 71 12.64 -3.85 -1.23
CA ILE A 71 12.09 -2.59 -1.70
C ILE A 71 10.67 -2.84 -2.20
N VAL A 72 9.72 -2.08 -1.69
CA VAL A 72 8.32 -2.07 -2.12
C VAL A 72 8.07 -0.80 -2.93
N TYR A 73 7.59 -0.97 -4.15
CA TYR A 73 7.14 0.12 -5.00
C TYR A 73 5.62 0.19 -4.94
N LEU A 74 5.08 1.34 -4.57
CA LEU A 74 3.66 1.59 -4.48
C LEU A 74 3.23 2.63 -5.50
N ASP A 75 2.09 2.36 -6.12
CA ASP A 75 1.42 3.28 -7.03
C ASP A 75 0.16 3.74 -6.29
N ALA A 76 0.28 4.91 -5.66
CA ALA A 76 -0.81 5.49 -4.89
C ALA A 76 -1.83 6.15 -5.82
N LEU A 77 -3.02 6.42 -5.28
CA LEU A 77 -4.07 7.10 -6.02
C LEU A 77 -3.60 8.46 -6.52
N GLU A 78 -3.94 8.77 -7.77
CA GLU A 78 -3.80 10.11 -8.32
C GLU A 78 -4.74 11.11 -7.64
N LEU A 79 -4.42 12.40 -7.75
CA LEU A 79 -5.19 13.47 -7.08
C LEU A 79 -6.65 13.53 -7.55
N ASP A 80 -6.93 13.18 -8.80
CA ASP A 80 -8.27 13.15 -9.39
C ASP A 80 -9.07 11.89 -9.02
N ALA A 81 -8.42 10.88 -8.43
CA ALA A 81 -9.08 9.72 -7.82
C ALA A 81 -9.44 9.96 -6.34
N ILE A 82 -9.01 11.08 -5.75
CA ILE A 82 -9.38 11.46 -4.38
C ILE A 82 -10.79 12.07 -4.39
N PRO A 83 -11.67 11.72 -3.42
CA PRO A 83 -12.98 12.34 -3.31
C PRO A 83 -12.91 13.86 -3.27
N ASP A 84 -13.71 14.53 -4.09
CA ASP A 84 -13.76 15.99 -4.25
C ASP A 84 -15.07 16.61 -3.76
N GLU A 85 -15.98 15.80 -3.21
CA GLU A 85 -17.26 16.22 -2.64
C GLU A 85 -17.46 15.71 -1.22
N ALA A 86 -18.17 16.49 -0.41
CA ALA A 86 -18.63 16.10 0.92
C ALA A 86 -20.16 16.04 0.98
N ILE A 87 -20.67 15.11 1.78
CA ILE A 87 -22.08 15.04 2.13
C ILE A 87 -22.38 16.12 3.17
N ILE A 88 -23.32 17.00 2.84
CA ILE A 88 -23.81 18.05 3.74
C ILE A 88 -25.27 17.80 4.11
N ALA A 89 -25.66 18.16 5.33
CA ALA A 89 -27.06 18.12 5.73
C ALA A 89 -27.80 19.32 5.12
N VAL A 90 -28.83 19.04 4.32
CA VAL A 90 -29.75 20.04 3.78
C VAL A 90 -31.11 19.82 4.45
N ASP A 91 -31.55 20.80 5.25
CA ASP A 91 -32.85 20.85 5.93
C ASP A 91 -33.32 19.50 6.51
N ASN A 92 -32.67 19.08 7.60
CA ASN A 92 -32.99 17.97 8.52
C ASN A 92 -33.34 16.57 7.96
N GLU A 93 -33.49 16.36 6.65
CA GLU A 93 -33.90 15.05 6.10
C GLU A 93 -33.32 14.74 4.72
N ARG A 94 -32.51 15.62 4.10
CA ARG A 94 -31.89 15.35 2.79
C ARG A 94 -30.37 15.53 2.83
N ALA A 95 -29.67 14.54 2.28
CA ALA A 95 -28.25 14.68 1.97
C ALA A 95 -28.09 15.57 0.72
N GLY A 96 -27.30 16.63 0.86
CA GLY A 96 -26.75 17.39 -0.27
C GLY A 96 -25.29 17.05 -0.48
N TYR A 97 -24.75 17.45 -1.62
CA TYR A 97 -23.34 17.32 -1.95
C TYR A 97 -22.75 18.71 -2.18
N ALA A 98 -21.55 18.95 -1.66
CA ALA A 98 -20.82 20.18 -1.86
C ALA A 98 -19.36 19.88 -2.20
N ALA A 99 -18.82 20.60 -3.18
CA ALA A 99 -17.41 20.51 -3.54
C ALA A 99 -16.52 20.85 -2.34
N LEU A 100 -15.48 20.06 -2.15
CA LEU A 100 -14.46 20.27 -1.13
C LEU A 100 -13.50 21.39 -1.55
N PRO A 101 -12.98 22.19 -0.60
CA PRO A 101 -11.85 23.05 -0.86
C PRO A 101 -10.65 22.22 -1.37
N PHE A 102 -9.92 22.75 -2.35
CA PHE A 102 -8.78 22.06 -2.94
C PHE A 102 -7.70 21.65 -1.91
N SER A 103 -7.50 22.47 -0.87
CA SER A 103 -6.60 22.15 0.25
C SER A 103 -7.00 20.85 0.95
N ASN A 104 -8.30 20.57 1.10
CA ASN A 104 -8.78 19.36 1.76
C ASN A 104 -8.51 18.13 0.89
N ILE A 105 -8.67 18.26 -0.43
CA ILE A 105 -8.34 17.20 -1.39
C ILE A 105 -6.83 16.88 -1.32
N GLN A 106 -5.99 17.91 -1.27
CA GLN A 106 -4.54 17.75 -1.10
C GLN A 106 -4.16 17.07 0.23
N GLU A 107 -4.81 17.43 1.33
CA GLU A 107 -4.61 16.81 2.64
C GLU A 107 -5.03 15.33 2.65
N MET A 108 -6.15 15.00 2.00
CA MET A 108 -6.58 13.61 1.84
C MET A 108 -5.59 12.82 0.97
N HIS A 109 -5.05 13.43 -0.08
CA HIS A 109 -4.07 12.80 -0.95
C HIS A 109 -2.77 12.44 -0.20
N ILE A 110 -2.18 13.38 0.56
CA ILE A 110 -0.98 13.08 1.35
C ILE A 110 -1.26 12.04 2.44
N SER A 111 -2.44 12.08 3.06
CA SER A 111 -2.87 11.08 4.03
C SER A 111 -2.99 9.68 3.41
N ASN A 112 -3.58 9.56 2.21
CA ASN A 112 -3.64 8.31 1.45
C ASN A 112 -2.23 7.76 1.17
N VAL A 113 -1.36 8.57 0.55
CA VAL A 113 0.02 8.18 0.21
C VAL A 113 0.78 7.70 1.45
N CYS A 114 0.71 8.42 2.56
CA CYS A 114 1.41 8.03 3.78
C CYS A 114 0.80 6.77 4.43
N SER A 115 -0.53 6.69 4.47
CA SER A 115 -1.26 5.56 5.07
C SER A 115 -1.00 4.26 4.32
N ILE A 116 -1.11 4.28 2.99
CA ILE A 116 -0.91 3.08 2.17
C ILE A 116 0.54 2.61 2.22
N SER A 117 1.49 3.54 2.32
CA SER A 117 2.92 3.24 2.51
C SER A 117 3.20 2.50 3.81
N LEU A 118 2.59 2.96 4.91
CA LEU A 118 2.70 2.29 6.20
C LEU A 118 2.00 0.93 6.19
N ARG A 119 0.80 0.86 5.62
CA ARG A 119 0.00 -0.38 5.55
C ARG A 119 0.74 -1.47 4.79
N ILE A 120 1.05 -1.24 3.51
CA ILE A 120 1.71 -2.26 2.68
C ILE A 120 3.11 -2.56 3.19
N GLY A 121 3.88 -1.54 3.57
CA GLY A 121 5.22 -1.73 4.11
C GLY A 121 5.23 -2.61 5.38
N THR A 122 4.23 -2.45 6.25
CA THR A 122 4.09 -3.29 7.46
C THR A 122 3.68 -4.72 7.12
N GLU A 123 2.75 -4.92 6.18
CA GLU A 123 2.35 -6.27 5.73
C GLU A 123 3.51 -7.01 5.04
N VAL A 124 4.30 -6.32 4.21
CA VAL A 124 5.50 -6.92 3.61
C VAL A 124 6.51 -7.28 4.70
N LEU A 125 6.74 -6.37 5.65
CA LEU A 125 7.68 -6.60 6.75
C LEU A 125 7.28 -7.78 7.65
N SER A 126 5.98 -7.97 7.88
CA SER A 126 5.45 -9.09 8.68
C SER A 126 5.69 -10.44 8.00
N VAL A 127 5.64 -10.49 6.66
CA VAL A 127 5.93 -11.70 5.87
C VAL A 127 7.43 -11.98 5.81
N VAL A 128 8.27 -10.98 5.51
CA VAL A 128 9.71 -11.23 5.31
C VAL A 128 10.49 -11.39 6.61
N GLY A 129 9.98 -10.87 7.73
CA GLY A 129 10.64 -10.96 9.05
C GLY A 129 12.02 -10.29 9.13
N GLY A 130 12.36 -9.42 8.18
CA GLY A 130 13.63 -8.71 8.10
C GLY A 130 13.74 -7.54 9.09
N GLU A 131 14.91 -6.90 9.13
CA GLU A 131 15.13 -5.74 10.01
C GLU A 131 14.38 -4.50 9.55
N ALA A 132 14.21 -4.33 8.23
CA ALA A 132 13.50 -3.21 7.64
C ALA A 132 13.05 -3.52 6.20
N VAL A 133 12.04 -2.77 5.76
CA VAL A 133 11.60 -2.68 4.36
C VAL A 133 11.74 -1.23 3.89
N GLU A 134 12.18 -1.04 2.65
CA GLU A 134 12.18 0.28 2.01
C GLU A 134 10.92 0.43 1.16
N VAL A 135 10.22 1.55 1.29
CA VAL A 135 9.00 1.85 0.53
C VAL A 135 9.24 3.07 -0.33
N VAL A 136 8.97 2.94 -1.64
CA VAL A 136 8.99 4.01 -2.63
C VAL A 136 7.57 4.15 -3.16
N THR A 137 6.92 5.27 -2.85
CA THR A 137 5.55 5.54 -3.30
C THR A 137 5.58 6.56 -4.41
N ARG A 138 4.83 6.27 -5.47
CA ARG A 138 4.81 7.00 -6.72
C ARG A 138 3.39 7.45 -7.03
N VAL A 139 3.30 8.56 -7.75
CA VAL A 139 2.07 9.08 -8.36
C VAL A 139 2.41 9.63 -9.74
N HIS A 140 1.44 9.75 -10.63
CA HIS A 140 1.65 10.43 -11.90
C HIS A 140 1.64 11.95 -11.70
N LEU A 141 2.68 12.62 -12.16
CA LEU A 141 2.77 14.09 -12.15
C LEU A 141 3.10 14.59 -13.55
N PRO A 142 2.75 15.85 -13.88
CA PRO A 142 3.16 16.46 -15.15
C PRO A 142 4.69 16.47 -15.31
N GLY A 143 5.15 15.78 -16.35
CA GLY A 143 6.55 15.75 -16.77
C GLY A 143 6.95 17.02 -17.53
N ARG A 144 8.22 17.09 -17.94
CA ARG A 144 8.78 18.25 -18.63
C ARG A 144 8.19 18.49 -20.03
N THR A 145 7.66 17.44 -20.64
CA THR A 145 7.00 17.45 -21.96
C THR A 145 5.52 17.80 -21.88
N GLY A 146 4.95 17.87 -20.67
CA GLY A 146 3.52 17.99 -20.43
C GLY A 146 2.76 16.66 -20.41
N GLU A 147 3.44 15.54 -20.69
CA GLU A 147 2.89 14.20 -20.46
C GLU A 147 2.96 13.86 -18.98
N TYR A 148 2.00 13.05 -18.49
CA TYR A 148 2.02 12.57 -17.12
C TYR A 148 2.99 11.40 -17.00
N GLU A 149 3.96 11.53 -16.10
CA GLU A 149 4.99 10.53 -15.83
C GLU A 149 4.91 10.08 -14.38
N GLN A 150 5.25 8.83 -14.14
CA GLN A 150 5.25 8.27 -12.79
C GLN A 150 6.49 8.73 -12.03
N HIS A 151 6.30 9.44 -10.92
CA HIS A 151 7.38 10.01 -10.14
C HIS A 151 7.35 9.52 -8.69
N PRO A 152 8.51 9.22 -8.08
CA PRO A 152 8.57 8.96 -6.65
C PRO A 152 8.25 10.26 -5.89
N VAL A 153 7.35 10.17 -4.92
CA VAL A 153 6.92 11.32 -4.09
C VAL A 153 7.13 11.08 -2.60
N LEU A 154 7.31 9.83 -2.20
CA LEU A 154 7.64 9.43 -0.85
C LEU A 154 8.65 8.28 -0.87
N TYR A 155 9.68 8.40 -0.03
CA TYR A 155 10.58 7.31 0.33
C TYR A 155 10.62 7.18 1.85
N VAL A 156 10.45 5.97 2.37
CA VAL A 156 10.62 5.70 3.80
C VAL A 156 11.27 4.33 4.00
N ARG A 157 12.20 4.24 4.94
CA ARG A 157 12.70 2.96 5.44
C ARG A 157 11.96 2.64 6.73
N LEU A 158 11.28 1.50 6.76
CA LEU A 158 10.42 1.06 7.86
C LEU A 158 11.15 -0.01 8.70
N PRO A 159 11.71 0.33 9.87
CA PRO A 159 12.40 -0.63 10.72
C PRO A 159 11.41 -1.45 11.53
N HIS A 160 11.59 -2.77 11.58
CA HIS A 160 10.73 -3.68 12.35
C HIS A 160 10.72 -3.33 13.85
N ALA A 161 11.87 -2.94 14.40
CA ALA A 161 11.99 -2.52 15.79
C ALA A 161 11.26 -1.20 16.10
N ALA A 162 11.03 -0.33 15.11
CA ALA A 162 10.27 0.89 15.30
C ALA A 162 8.77 0.59 15.23
N LEU A 163 8.33 -0.08 14.17
CA LEU A 163 6.92 -0.40 13.94
C LEU A 163 6.32 -1.30 15.01
N SER A 164 7.07 -2.29 15.53
CA SER A 164 6.58 -3.19 16.58
C SER A 164 6.26 -2.51 17.93
N ARG A 165 6.70 -1.26 18.11
CA ARG A 165 6.41 -0.44 19.30
C ARG A 165 5.32 0.61 19.07
N MET A 166 4.78 0.70 17.86
CA MET A 166 3.80 1.69 17.46
C MET A 166 2.39 1.08 17.46
N ASP A 167 1.41 1.86 17.89
CA ASP A 167 -0.01 1.53 17.66
C ASP A 167 -0.45 2.14 16.33
N LEU A 168 -0.20 1.41 15.24
CA LEU A 168 -0.49 1.86 13.88
C LEU A 168 -1.98 2.15 13.63
N THR A 169 -2.89 1.68 14.50
CA THR A 169 -4.34 1.93 14.36
C THR A 169 -4.75 3.32 14.82
N ARG A 170 -3.89 4.00 15.60
CA ARG A 170 -4.20 5.30 16.22
C ARG A 170 -3.29 6.43 15.77
N LEU A 171 -2.30 6.12 14.94
CA LEU A 171 -1.33 7.11 14.47
C LEU A 171 -1.87 7.87 13.26
N GLU A 172 -1.57 9.17 13.23
CA GLU A 172 -1.73 9.99 12.04
C GLU A 172 -0.58 9.64 11.06
N PRO A 173 -0.88 9.21 9.83
CA PRO A 173 0.10 8.60 8.93
C PRO A 173 1.22 9.56 8.50
N VAL A 174 0.94 10.84 8.26
CA VAL A 174 1.94 11.82 7.82
C VAL A 174 2.97 12.08 8.91
N SER A 175 2.51 12.25 10.14
CA SER A 175 3.35 12.41 11.33
C SER A 175 4.20 11.16 11.59
N CYS A 176 3.61 9.97 11.40
CA CYS A 176 4.33 8.70 11.54
C CYS A 176 5.45 8.56 10.50
N ILE A 177 5.17 8.82 9.22
CA ILE A 177 6.17 8.83 8.15
C ILE A 177 7.30 9.82 8.45
N THR A 178 6.95 11.04 8.90
CA THR A 178 7.93 12.06 9.26
C THR A 178 8.82 11.63 10.44
N ALA A 179 8.22 11.03 11.47
CA ALA A 179 8.94 10.52 12.65
C ALA A 179 9.88 9.35 12.30
N LEU A 180 9.54 8.56 11.28
CA LEU A 180 10.38 7.49 10.71
C LEU A 180 11.48 8.01 9.77
N GLY A 181 11.59 9.34 9.58
CA GLY A 181 12.57 9.94 8.68
C GLY A 181 12.22 9.80 7.21
N GLY A 182 10.92 9.68 6.89
CA GLY A 182 10.42 9.66 5.53
C GLY A 182 10.81 10.93 4.77
N ARG A 183 11.19 10.74 3.50
CA ARG A 183 11.50 11.81 2.56
C ARG A 183 10.29 12.01 1.66
N LEU A 184 9.68 13.19 1.73
CA LEU A 184 8.56 13.58 0.87
C LEU A 184 8.72 15.06 0.50
N ASP A 185 8.14 15.44 -0.63
CA ASP A 185 8.10 16.84 -1.08
C ASP A 185 6.66 17.25 -1.39
N TRP A 186 5.98 17.83 -0.40
CA TRP A 186 4.57 18.21 -0.49
C TRP A 186 4.33 19.61 0.11
N ASP A 187 3.40 20.35 -0.48
CA ASP A 187 2.88 21.60 0.07
C ASP A 187 1.39 21.73 -0.24
N GLY A 188 0.61 22.29 0.68
CA GLY A 188 -0.85 22.34 0.58
C GLY A 188 -1.39 23.14 -0.61
N SER A 189 -0.57 24.00 -1.22
CA SER A 189 -0.97 24.76 -2.42
C SER A 189 -0.68 24.05 -3.73
N ARG A 190 0.41 23.26 -3.80
CA ARG A 190 0.86 22.59 -5.04
C ARG A 190 0.63 21.08 -5.07
N GLY A 191 0.44 20.45 -3.92
CA GLY A 191 0.47 19.00 -3.75
C GLY A 191 1.88 18.42 -3.75
N PHE A 192 2.04 17.20 -4.28
CA PHE A 192 3.32 16.51 -4.35
C PHE A 192 4.26 17.07 -5.44
N ALA A 193 5.56 16.94 -5.20
CA ALA A 193 6.61 17.10 -6.20
C ALA A 193 7.53 15.86 -6.19
N PRO A 194 8.21 15.58 -7.31
CA PRO A 194 9.14 14.46 -7.38
C PRO A 194 10.28 14.60 -6.37
N ILE A 195 10.54 13.53 -5.61
CA ILE A 195 11.73 13.46 -4.74
C ILE A 195 12.92 12.87 -5.50
N ARG A 196 14.12 13.37 -5.20
CA ARG A 196 15.35 12.76 -5.71
C ARG A 196 15.76 11.57 -4.86
N ILE A 197 15.83 10.39 -5.46
CA ILE A 197 16.40 9.20 -4.83
C ILE A 197 17.76 8.93 -5.47
N ASP A 198 18.83 9.06 -4.67
CA ASP A 198 20.21 8.95 -5.20
C ASP A 198 20.64 7.49 -5.42
N ASP A 199 19.94 6.52 -4.85
CA ASP A 199 20.15 5.11 -5.14
C ASP A 199 19.43 4.72 -6.42
N LEU A 200 20.19 4.48 -7.49
CA LEU A 200 19.68 4.08 -8.81
C LEU A 200 18.84 2.80 -8.77
N ARG A 201 19.02 1.94 -7.76
CA ARG A 201 18.23 0.70 -7.60
C ARG A 201 16.83 0.95 -7.07
N LEU A 202 16.59 2.13 -6.47
CA LEU A 202 15.28 2.62 -6.04
C LEU A 202 14.55 3.38 -7.16
N THR A 203 15.18 3.56 -8.32
CA THR A 203 14.61 4.25 -9.49
C THR A 203 14.35 3.30 -10.66
N ASP A 204 14.34 1.99 -10.42
CA ASP A 204 14.26 0.98 -11.48
C ASP A 204 12.87 1.00 -12.16
N PRO A 205 12.77 1.34 -13.47
CA PRO A 205 11.51 1.38 -14.18
C PRO A 205 10.87 0.00 -14.38
N THR A 206 11.63 -1.10 -14.30
CA THR A 206 11.07 -2.45 -14.44
C THR A 206 10.14 -2.83 -13.29
N ALA A 207 10.37 -2.27 -12.09
CA ALA A 207 9.46 -2.40 -10.97
C ALA A 207 8.13 -1.64 -11.21
N ALA A 208 8.13 -0.59 -12.04
CA ALA A 208 6.90 0.10 -12.47
C ALA A 208 6.01 -0.78 -13.35
N GLU A 209 6.60 -1.51 -14.28
CA GLU A 209 5.87 -2.42 -15.16
C GLU A 209 5.35 -3.66 -14.41
N ALA A 210 6.04 -4.09 -13.35
CA ALA A 210 5.62 -5.20 -12.50
C ALA A 210 4.39 -4.84 -11.66
N SER A 211 4.32 -3.62 -11.11
CA SER A 211 3.17 -3.17 -10.28
C SER A 211 1.83 -3.27 -11.03
N ARG A 212 1.82 -2.97 -12.34
CA ARG A 212 0.63 -3.04 -13.19
C ARG A 212 0.10 -4.46 -13.44
N LYS A 213 0.87 -5.51 -13.12
CA LYS A 213 0.48 -6.90 -13.35
C LYS A 213 -0.10 -7.59 -12.11
N VAL A 214 -0.02 -6.93 -10.94
CA VAL A 214 -0.47 -7.49 -9.66
C VAL A 214 -1.85 -6.97 -9.26
N ALA A 215 -2.32 -5.88 -9.88
CA ALA A 215 -3.69 -5.36 -9.77
C ALA A 215 -4.69 -6.10 -10.67
#